data_AF-A0A4R1Z2R8-F1
#
_entry.id   AF-A0A4R1Z2R8-F1
#
_cell.length_a   1.000
_cell.length_b   1.000
_cell.length_c   1.000
_cell.angle_alpha   90.00
_cell.angle_beta   90.00
_cell.angle_gamma   90.00
#
_symmetry.space_group_name_H-M   'P 1'
#
loop_
_entity.id
_entity.type
_entity.pdbx_description
1 polymer ?
#
loop_
_entity_poly.entity_id
_entity_poly.type
_entity_poly.pdbx_seq_one_letter_code
_entity_poly.pdbx_strand_id
1 'polypeptide(L)'
;MGQSDFKPIGMKIIYPWVDLENKLVEARIEQEGNIKMEVITDLKTGEQNQEGNWDDIIQLSPSMTEEDYLKMFQEWASVFIENGISNPKQYFEQYQ
;
A
#
# COMPACT_ATOMS: atom_id res chain seq x y z
N MET A 1 -5.93 9.30 -28.07
CA MET A 1 -6.28 9.91 -26.78
C MET A 1 -6.83 8.80 -25.92
N GLY A 2 -6.00 8.16 -25.11
CA GLY A 2 -6.43 7.05 -24.25
C GLY A 2 -6.78 7.60 -22.88
N GLN A 3 -8.06 7.87 -22.64
CA GLN A 3 -8.56 8.03 -21.28
C GLN A 3 -8.78 6.61 -20.77
N SER A 4 -7.88 6.11 -19.93
CA SER A 4 -8.16 4.94 -19.12
C SER A 4 -9.19 5.36 -18.10
N ASP A 5 -10.45 5.01 -18.34
CA ASP A 5 -11.54 5.12 -17.37
C ASP A 5 -11.22 4.18 -16.20
N PHE A 6 -10.50 4.70 -15.20
CA PHE A 6 -10.35 4.08 -13.89
C PHE A 6 -11.73 4.08 -13.22
N LYS A 7 -12.51 3.01 -13.43
CA LYS A 7 -13.62 2.71 -12.52
C LYS A 7 -13.01 2.48 -11.14
N PRO A 8 -13.37 3.22 -10.09
CA PRO A 8 -12.88 2.94 -8.75
C PRO A 8 -13.41 1.56 -8.36
N ILE A 9 -12.53 0.57 -8.31
CA ILE A 9 -12.86 -0.84 -8.06
C ILE A 9 -13.25 -1.06 -6.58
N GLY A 10 -13.64 -0.01 -5.87
CA GLY A 10 -13.92 0.00 -4.44
C GLY A 10 -12.70 -0.29 -3.56
N MET A 11 -11.52 -0.53 -4.16
CA MET A 11 -10.28 -0.81 -3.46
C MET A 11 -9.53 0.48 -3.17
N LYS A 12 -9.12 0.65 -1.92
CA LYS A 12 -8.33 1.77 -1.45
C LYS A 12 -7.09 1.24 -0.76
N ILE A 13 -5.95 1.81 -1.10
CA ILE A 13 -4.69 1.54 -0.40
C ILE A 13 -4.49 2.65 0.61
N ILE A 14 -4.21 2.28 1.85
CA ILE A 14 -3.89 3.21 2.92
C ILE A 14 -2.60 2.79 3.62
N TYR A 15 -1.92 3.77 4.21
CA TYR A 15 -0.72 3.55 5.02
C TYR A 15 -1.00 4.09 6.43
N PRO A 16 -1.67 3.30 7.29
CA PRO A 16 -2.14 3.78 8.59
C PRO A 16 -1.00 4.05 9.57
N TRP A 17 0.16 3.41 9.37
CA TRP A 17 1.26 3.47 10.32
C TRP A 17 2.63 3.42 9.63
N VAL A 18 3.53 4.29 10.11
CA VAL A 18 4.94 4.34 9.72
C VAL A 18 5.78 4.53 10.98
N ASP A 19 6.71 3.61 11.21
CA ASP A 19 7.72 3.69 12.25
C ASP A 19 9.07 4.05 11.63
N LEU A 20 9.47 5.30 11.82
CA LEU A 20 10.73 5.82 11.31
C LEU A 20 11.95 5.22 12.03
N GLU A 21 11.82 4.84 13.30
CA GLU A 21 12.93 4.30 14.11
C GLU A 21 13.19 2.83 13.74
N ASN A 22 12.11 2.07 13.59
CA ASN A 22 12.19 0.66 13.18
C ASN A 22 12.21 0.47 11.67
N LYS A 23 11.96 1.54 10.89
CA LYS A 23 11.80 1.51 9.43
C LYS A 23 10.75 0.50 8.97
N LEU A 24 9.66 0.45 9.73
CA LEU A 24 8.51 -0.39 9.45
C LEU A 24 7.40 0.46 8.86
N VAL A 25 6.75 -0.05 7.82
CA VAL A 25 5.60 0.61 7.20
C VAL A 25 4.48 -0.40 7.03
N GLU A 26 3.31 -0.03 7.54
CA GLU A 26 2.10 -0.80 7.37
C GLU A 26 1.31 -0.24 6.19
N ALA A 27 0.99 -1.11 5.23
CA ALA A 27 0.09 -0.84 4.13
C ALA A 27 -1.16 -1.72 4.28
N ARG A 28 -2.34 -1.17 4.01
CA ARG A 28 -3.59 -1.92 3.99
C ARG A 28 -4.34 -1.70 2.69
N ILE A 29 -4.95 -2.77 2.19
CA ILE A 29 -5.92 -2.71 1.11
C ILE A 29 -7.30 -2.85 1.72
N GLU A 30 -8.11 -1.80 1.57
CA GLU A 30 -9.50 -1.75 2.01
C GLU A 30 -10.43 -1.92 0.81
N GLN A 31 -11.48 -2.74 0.96
CA GLN A 31 -12.56 -2.84 0.01
C GLN A 31 -13.89 -2.60 0.74
N GLU A 32 -14.67 -1.61 0.29
CA GLU A 32 -15.97 -1.25 0.88
C GLU A 32 -15.89 -1.04 2.41
N GLY A 33 -14.76 -0.52 2.91
CA GLY A 33 -14.52 -0.28 4.34
C GLY A 33 -14.03 -1.49 5.14
N ASN A 34 -13.78 -2.64 4.50
CA ASN A 34 -13.21 -3.83 5.13
C ASN A 34 -11.74 -3.98 4.73
N ILE A 35 -10.85 -4.22 5.70
CA ILE A 35 -9.45 -4.54 5.44
C ILE A 35 -9.40 -5.96 4.84
N LYS A 36 -8.87 -6.07 3.63
CA LYS A 36 -8.70 -7.34 2.89
C LYS A 36 -7.28 -7.87 2.94
N MET A 37 -6.32 -6.95 3.06
CA MET A 37 -4.91 -7.25 3.13
C MET A 37 -4.22 -6.24 4.03
N GLU A 38 -3.31 -6.74 4.85
CA GLU A 38 -2.35 -5.97 5.62
C GLU A 38 -0.95 -6.44 5.22
N VAL A 39 -0.07 -5.49 4.91
CA VAL A 39 1.32 -5.76 4.57
C VAL A 39 2.20 -4.88 5.43
N ILE A 40 3.05 -5.51 6.25
CA ILE A 40 4.07 -4.83 7.04
C ILE A 40 5.40 -5.01 6.31
N THR A 41 5.95 -3.90 5.83
CA THR A 41 7.24 -3.84 5.16
C THR A 41 8.32 -3.42 6.15
N ASP A 42 9.34 -4.26 6.32
CA ASP A 42 10.56 -3.96 7.08
C ASP A 42 11.69 -3.60 6.12
N LEU A 43 12.09 -2.33 6.12
CA LEU A 43 13.18 -1.87 5.25
C LEU A 43 14.57 -2.14 5.85
N LYS A 44 14.69 -2.56 7.11
CA LYS A 44 15.97 -3.00 7.69
C LYS A 44 16.33 -4.40 7.20
N THR A 45 15.36 -5.30 7.17
CA THR A 45 15.56 -6.68 6.71
C THR A 45 15.24 -6.86 5.22
N GLY A 46 14.43 -5.98 4.64
CA GLY A 46 13.91 -6.11 3.28
C GLY A 46 12.74 -7.09 3.18
N GLU A 47 12.20 -7.56 4.30
CA GLU A 47 11.11 -8.53 4.35
C GLU A 47 9.74 -7.83 4.34
N GLN A 48 8.76 -8.50 3.77
CA GLN A 48 7.36 -8.08 3.78
C GLN A 48 6.52 -9.20 4.39
N ASN A 49 5.87 -8.90 5.51
CA ASN A 49 4.92 -9.80 6.14
C ASN A 49 3.52 -9.43 5.67
N GLN A 50 2.78 -10.43 5.18
CA GLN A 50 1.47 -10.23 4.58
C GLN A 50 0.41 -11.08 5.28
N GLU A 51 -0.72 -10.45 5.60
CA GLU A 51 -1.89 -11.07 6.19
C GLU A 51 -3.14 -10.72 5.39
N GLY A 52 -3.80 -11.74 4.84
CA GLY A 52 -4.99 -11.58 4.00
C GLY A 52 -5.03 -12.58 2.85
N ASN A 53 -5.93 -12.33 1.90
CA ASN A 53 -6.05 -13.16 0.69
C ASN A 53 -5.87 -12.32 -0.58
N TRP A 54 -4.80 -12.62 -1.33
CA TRP A 54 -4.52 -11.97 -2.61
C TRP A 54 -5.49 -12.36 -3.72
N ASP A 55 -6.11 -13.54 -3.66
CA ASP A 55 -7.04 -14.00 -4.71
C ASP A 55 -8.20 -13.04 -4.91
N ASP A 56 -8.74 -12.48 -3.81
CA ASP A 56 -9.84 -11.51 -3.87
C ASP A 56 -9.36 -10.18 -4.49
N ILE A 57 -8.14 -9.76 -4.19
CA ILE A 57 -7.56 -8.49 -4.66
C ILE A 57 -7.21 -8.57 -6.14
N ILE A 58 -6.56 -9.66 -6.56
CA ILE A 58 -6.15 -9.88 -7.96
C ILE A 58 -7.38 -10.06 -8.85
N GLN A 59 -8.45 -10.71 -8.36
CA GLN A 59 -9.72 -10.79 -9.10
C GLN A 59 -10.32 -9.41 -9.39
N LEU A 60 -10.14 -8.45 -8.49
CA LEU A 60 -10.64 -7.08 -8.65
C LEU A 60 -9.71 -6.25 -9.53
N SER A 61 -8.40 -6.42 -9.43
CA SER A 61 -7.41 -5.74 -10.27
C SER A 61 -6.55 -6.74 -11.03
N PRO A 62 -7.09 -7.39 -12.08
CA PRO A 62 -6.38 -8.44 -12.82
C PRO A 62 -5.17 -7.90 -13.61
N SER A 63 -5.02 -6.59 -13.72
CA SER A 63 -3.83 -5.93 -14.29
C SER A 63 -2.67 -5.80 -13.32
N MET A 64 -2.85 -6.11 -12.03
CA MET A 64 -1.78 -6.11 -11.03
C MET A 64 -1.64 -7.49 -10.41
N THR A 65 -0.40 -7.96 -10.32
CA THR A 65 -0.04 -9.18 -9.60
C THR A 65 0.26 -8.88 -8.13
N GLU A 66 0.31 -9.93 -7.30
CA GLU A 66 0.82 -9.82 -5.92
C GLU A 66 2.20 -9.14 -5.88
N GLU A 67 3.12 -9.53 -6.77
CA GLU A 67 4.47 -8.95 -6.85
C GLU A 67 4.43 -7.45 -7.16
N ASP A 68 3.51 -7.01 -8.02
CA ASP A 68 3.35 -5.58 -8.34
C ASP A 68 2.90 -4.78 -7.11
N TYR A 69 1.97 -5.32 -6.31
CA TYR A 69 1.53 -4.68 -5.07
C TYR A 69 2.64 -4.63 -4.02
N LEU A 70 3.35 -5.74 -3.81
CA LEU A 70 4.44 -5.83 -2.85
C LEU A 70 5.57 -4.85 -3.21
N LYS A 71 5.95 -4.80 -4.48
CA LYS A 71 6.94 -3.82 -4.97
C LYS A 71 6.48 -2.39 -4.74
N MET A 72 5.22 -2.07 -5.06
CA MET A 72 4.66 -0.75 -4.81
C MET A 72 4.68 -0.39 -3.32
N PHE A 73 4.35 -1.32 -2.42
CA PHE A 73 4.43 -1.08 -0.98
C PHE A 73 5.87 -0.84 -0.51
N GLN A 74 6.84 -1.56 -1.07
CA GLN A 74 8.24 -1.36 -0.75
C GLN A 74 8.76 0.01 -1.22
N GLU A 75 8.38 0.44 -2.43
CA GLU A 75 8.72 1.75 -2.97
C GLU A 75 8.14 2.89 -2.10
N TRP A 76 6.84 2.81 -1.75
CA TRP A 76 6.22 3.80 -0.87
C TRP A 76 6.78 3.79 0.54
N ALA A 77 7.07 2.61 1.09
CA ALA A 77 7.72 2.51 2.39
C ALA A 77 9.06 3.25 2.38
N SER A 78 9.85 3.05 1.33
CA SER A 78 11.13 3.74 1.15
C SER A 78 10.95 5.25 1.09
N VAL A 79 9.98 5.74 0.30
CA VAL A 79 9.63 7.16 0.25
C VAL A 79 9.30 7.72 1.64
N PHE A 80 8.48 7.03 2.43
CA PHE A 80 8.11 7.53 3.76
C PHE A 80 9.30 7.57 4.72
N ILE A 81 10.11 6.51 4.76
CA ILE A 81 11.27 6.45 5.65
C ILE A 81 12.34 7.47 5.23
N GLU A 82 12.66 7.58 3.94
CA GLU A 82 13.69 8.49 3.42
C GLU A 82 13.33 9.97 3.61
N ASN A 83 12.03 10.30 3.50
CA ASN A 83 11.54 11.67 3.68
C ASN A 83 11.12 11.97 5.13
N GLY A 84 11.25 11.02 6.06
CA GLY A 84 10.87 11.21 7.46
C GLY A 84 9.36 11.42 7.66
N ILE A 85 8.54 10.82 6.81
CA ILE A 85 7.07 10.94 6.83
C ILE A 85 6.51 9.87 7.77
N SER A 86 6.14 10.26 8.99
CA SER A 86 5.46 9.37 9.95
C SER A 86 3.94 9.35 9.81
N ASN A 87 3.36 10.30 9.04
CA ASN A 87 1.91 10.39 8.81
C ASN A 87 1.60 10.45 7.31
N PRO A 88 1.52 9.29 6.63
CA PRO A 88 1.22 9.23 5.19
C PRO A 88 -0.13 9.83 4.82
N LYS A 89 -1.13 9.73 5.69
CA LYS A 89 -2.47 10.28 5.42
C LYS A 89 -2.40 11.79 5.17
N GLN A 90 -1.71 12.50 6.06
CA GLN A 90 -1.50 13.94 5.90
C GLN A 90 -0.68 14.27 4.64
N TYR A 91 0.31 13.44 4.31
CA TYR A 91 1.08 13.60 3.08
C TYR A 91 0.19 13.53 1.84
N PHE A 92 -0.65 12.50 1.70
CA PHE A 92 -1.54 12.40 0.54
C PHE A 92 -2.62 13.50 0.49
N GLU A 93 -3.13 13.96 1.65
CA GLU A 93 -4.09 15.07 1.71
C GLU A 93 -3.48 16.43 1.29
N GLN A 94 -2.17 16.62 1.40
CA GLN A 94 -1.48 17.86 1.01
C GLN A 94 -1.12 17.91 -0.50
N TYR A 95 -1.11 16.76 -1.17
CA TYR A 95 -0.66 16.63 -2.57
C TYR A 95 -1.76 16.11 -3.52
N GLN A 96 -3.02 16.02 -3.08
CA GLN A 96 -4.23 15.84 -3.92
C GLN A 96 -4.90 17.18 -4.21
#